data_AF-A0A1Z8ARC0-F1
#
_entry.id   AF-A0A1Z8ARC0-F1
#
_cell.length_a   1.000
_cell.length_b   1.000
_cell.length_c   1.000
_cell.angle_alpha   90.00
_cell.angle_beta   90.00
_cell.angle_gamma   90.00
#
_symmetry.space_group_name_H-M   'P 1'
#
loop_
_entity.id
_entity.type
_entity.pdbx_description
1 polymer ?
#
loop_
_entity_poly.entity_id
_entity_poly.type
_entity_poly.pdbx_seq_one_letter_code
_entity_poly.pdbx_strand_id
1 'polypeptide(L)'
;MSQLNDIVSLRKKGLSSSEIRQKLEEDGVEESQIQYYLKKSDELFFNQMTSPKKNETASTNNTSKVLKIITLILCLLLLVSIFFGYVTTGLLGLLVIYILIRYSSF
;
A
#
# COMPACT_ATOMS: atom_id res chain seq x y z
N MET A 1 15.67 -9.90 -19.37
CA MET A 1 14.85 -9.24 -18.32
C MET A 1 14.59 -10.10 -17.09
N SER A 2 14.26 -11.40 -17.21
CA SER A 2 14.03 -12.28 -16.05
C SER A 2 15.26 -12.39 -15.13
N GLN A 3 16.43 -12.74 -15.68
CA GLN A 3 17.67 -12.89 -14.91
C GLN A 3 18.05 -11.63 -14.11
N LEU A 4 17.88 -10.42 -14.68
CA LEU A 4 18.21 -9.19 -13.98
C LEU A 4 17.28 -8.94 -12.77
N ASN A 5 15.99 -9.26 -12.90
CA ASN A 5 15.06 -9.18 -11.78
C ASN A 5 15.39 -10.21 -10.69
N ASP A 6 15.79 -11.42 -11.08
CA ASP A 6 16.22 -12.45 -10.15
C ASP A 6 17.46 -11.99 -9.36
N ILE A 7 18.45 -11.41 -10.02
CA ILE A 7 19.66 -10.86 -9.39
C ILE A 7 19.33 -9.70 -8.44
N VAL A 8 18.43 -8.79 -8.85
CA VAL A 8 17.94 -7.71 -7.98
C VAL A 8 17.20 -8.26 -6.77
N SER A 9 16.48 -9.38 -6.90
CA SER A 9 15.83 -10.05 -5.78
C SER A 9 16.84 -10.68 -4.80
N LEU A 10 17.95 -11.23 -5.30
CA LEU A 10 19.04 -11.75 -4.47
C LEU A 10 19.71 -10.62 -3.67
N ARG A 11 19.92 -9.47 -4.32
CA ARG A 11 20.44 -8.27 -3.64
C ARG A 11 19.49 -7.73 -2.57
N LYS A 12 18.18 -7.78 -2.79
CA LYS A 12 17.17 -7.47 -1.75
C LYS A 12 17.20 -8.42 -0.57
N LYS A 13 17.57 -9.69 -0.79
CA LYS A 13 17.75 -10.70 0.28
C LYS A 13 19.04 -10.51 1.08
N GLY A 14 19.89 -9.55 0.69
CA GLY A 14 21.13 -9.23 1.39
C GLY A 14 22.35 -10.02 0.92
N LEU A 15 22.27 -10.72 -0.23
CA LEU A 15 23.44 -11.42 -0.78
C LEU A 15 24.49 -10.41 -1.26
N SER A 16 25.75 -10.76 -1.00
CA SER A 16 26.91 -10.02 -1.48
C SER A 16 27.13 -10.20 -2.98
N SER A 17 27.83 -9.24 -3.60
CA SER A 17 28.17 -9.30 -5.02
C SER A 17 28.98 -10.54 -5.39
N SER A 18 29.79 -11.09 -4.47
CA SER A 18 30.54 -12.34 -4.64
C SER A 18 29.64 -13.57 -4.69
N GLU A 19 28.61 -13.63 -3.84
CA GLU A 19 27.66 -14.76 -3.84
C GLU A 19 26.78 -14.75 -5.09
N ILE A 20 26.35 -13.55 -5.51
CA ILE A 20 25.60 -13.36 -6.76
C ILE A 20 26.48 -13.76 -7.95
N ARG A 21 27.75 -13.38 -7.94
CA ARG A 21 28.72 -13.76 -8.98
C ARG A 21 28.89 -15.26 -9.07
N GLN A 22 29.15 -15.95 -7.96
CA GLN A 22 29.29 -17.41 -7.93
C GLN A 22 28.04 -18.10 -8.51
N LYS A 23 26.86 -17.61 -8.16
CA LYS A 23 25.60 -18.15 -8.69
C LYS A 23 25.44 -17.95 -10.20
N LEU A 24 25.92 -16.83 -10.74
CA LEU A 24 25.91 -16.57 -12.18
C LEU A 24 26.94 -17.43 -12.93
N GLU A 25 28.09 -17.71 -12.31
CA GLU A 25 29.08 -18.66 -12.83
C GLU A 25 28.49 -20.08 -12.87
N GLU A 26 27.77 -20.51 -11.83
CA GLU A 26 27.05 -21.79 -11.76
C GLU A 26 25.93 -21.90 -12.81
N ASP A 27 25.23 -20.80 -13.09
CA ASP A 27 24.21 -20.70 -14.14
C ASP A 27 24.79 -20.64 -15.57
N GLY A 28 26.13 -20.68 -15.71
CA GLY A 28 26.82 -20.69 -17.00
C GLY A 28 26.87 -19.33 -17.70
N VAL A 29 26.75 -18.23 -16.96
CA VAL A 29 26.81 -16.87 -17.51
C VAL A 29 28.27 -16.49 -17.78
N GLU A 30 28.55 -15.93 -18.96
CA GLU A 30 29.88 -15.43 -19.30
C GLU A 30 30.34 -14.33 -18.33
N GLU A 31 31.61 -14.38 -17.93
CA GLU A 31 32.27 -13.41 -17.04
C GLU A 31 32.06 -11.94 -17.47
N SER A 32 32.06 -11.68 -18.78
CA SER A 32 31.81 -10.35 -19.36
C SER A 32 30.40 -9.84 -19.06
N GLN A 33 29.42 -10.74 -18.99
CA GLN A 33 28.02 -10.43 -18.69
C GLN A 33 27.76 -10.38 -17.18
N ILE A 34 28.49 -11.16 -16.38
CA ILE A 34 28.41 -11.13 -14.91
C ILE A 34 28.65 -9.71 -14.39
N GLN A 35 29.71 -9.06 -14.87
CA GLN A 35 30.03 -7.70 -14.45
C GLN A 35 28.94 -6.70 -14.86
N TYR A 36 28.37 -6.86 -16.05
CA TYR A 36 27.24 -6.06 -16.53
C TYR A 36 26.01 -6.23 -15.63
N TYR A 37 25.62 -7.46 -15.29
CA TYR A 37 24.45 -7.75 -14.47
C TYR A 37 24.61 -7.28 -13.02
N LEU A 38 25.80 -7.42 -12.44
CA LEU A 38 26.11 -6.91 -11.11
C LEU A 38 25.96 -5.39 -11.03
N LYS A 39 26.56 -4.67 -11.99
CA LYS A 39 26.46 -3.21 -12.07
C LYS A 39 25.02 -2.77 -12.29
N LYS A 40 24.31 -3.42 -13.22
CA LYS A 40 22.92 -3.06 -13.56
C LYS A 40 21.97 -3.30 -12.40
N SER A 41 22.17 -4.38 -11.64
CA SER A 41 21.36 -4.66 -10.45
C SER A 41 21.64 -3.69 -9.30
N ASP A 42 22.85 -3.13 -9.20
CA ASP A 42 23.21 -2.13 -8.17
C ASP A 42 22.47 -0.82 -8.46
N GLU A 43 22.55 -0.38 -9.71
CA GLU A 43 21.80 0.78 -10.19
C GLU A 43 20.30 0.61 -9.93
N LEU A 44 19.74 -0.56 -10.24
CA LEU A 44 18.30 -0.79 -10.13
C LEU A 44 17.85 -0.90 -8.67
N PHE A 45 18.67 -1.50 -7.81
CA PHE A 45 18.45 -1.55 -6.36
C PHE A 45 18.51 -0.15 -5.74
N PHE A 46 19.54 0.63 -6.08
CA PHE A 46 19.71 1.99 -5.60
C PHE A 46 18.59 2.92 -6.09
N ASN A 47 18.20 2.79 -7.36
CA ASN A 47 17.08 3.55 -7.92
C ASN A 47 15.75 3.18 -7.26
N GLN A 48 15.55 1.93 -6.84
CA GLN A 48 14.38 1.56 -6.03
C GLN A 48 14.40 2.14 -4.62
N MET A 49 15.59 2.31 -4.02
CA MET A 49 15.74 2.94 -2.69
C MET A 49 15.58 4.46 -2.73
N THR A 50 16.08 5.09 -3.80
CA THR A 50 16.17 6.55 -3.94
C THR A 50 15.03 7.16 -4.74
N SER A 51 14.35 6.36 -5.59
CA SER A 51 13.09 6.81 -6.17
C SER A 51 12.10 7.01 -5.03
N PRO A 52 11.42 8.17 -4.96
CA PRO A 52 10.29 8.30 -4.06
C PRO A 52 9.35 7.17 -4.43
N LYS A 53 9.06 6.27 -3.46
CA LYS A 53 8.09 5.19 -3.63
C LYS A 53 6.94 5.78 -4.42
N LYS A 54 6.81 5.37 -5.67
CA LYS A 54 5.60 5.65 -6.44
C LYS A 54 4.58 4.82 -5.72
N ASN A 55 4.00 5.41 -4.68
CA ASN A 55 2.96 4.79 -3.91
C ASN A 55 1.91 4.46 -4.95
N GLU A 56 1.79 3.18 -5.29
CA GLU A 56 0.58 2.62 -5.87
C GLU A 56 -0.52 2.71 -4.80
N THR A 57 -0.83 3.95 -4.39
CA THR A 57 -1.97 4.32 -3.58
C THR A 57 -2.79 5.29 -4.41
N ALA A 58 -3.09 4.89 -5.64
CA ALA A 58 -4.15 5.48 -6.45
C ALA A 58 -5.44 4.63 -6.40
N SER A 59 -5.56 3.72 -5.41
CA SER A 59 -6.72 2.84 -5.26
C SER A 59 -7.34 2.81 -3.85
N THR A 60 -7.01 3.77 -2.98
CA THR A 60 -7.58 3.84 -1.61
C THR A 60 -7.90 5.27 -1.15
N ASN A 61 -8.23 6.17 -2.08
CA ASN A 61 -8.60 7.55 -1.80
C ASN A 61 -10.04 7.90 -2.24
N ASN A 62 -10.70 7.01 -2.97
CA ASN A 62 -12.10 7.18 -3.38
C ASN A 62 -13.06 6.80 -2.25
N THR A 63 -12.75 5.74 -1.51
CA THR A 63 -13.56 5.24 -0.39
C THR A 63 -13.66 6.24 0.75
N SER A 64 -12.56 6.93 1.10
CA SER A 64 -12.57 7.93 2.18
C SER A 64 -13.35 9.20 1.80
N LYS A 65 -13.39 9.56 0.51
CA LYS A 65 -14.23 10.67 0.01
C LYS A 65 -15.71 10.30 0.03
N VAL A 66 -16.06 9.09 -0.43
CA VAL A 66 -17.43 8.58 -0.39
C VAL A 66 -17.94 8.46 1.06
N LEU A 67 -17.13 7.94 1.97
CA LEU A 67 -17.46 7.89 3.40
C LEU A 67 -17.69 9.28 3.99
N LYS A 68 -16.86 10.27 3.65
CA LYS A 68 -17.07 11.66 4.08
C LYS A 68 -18.41 12.23 3.60
N ILE A 69 -18.80 11.94 2.35
CA ILE A 69 -20.09 12.39 1.78
C ILE A 69 -21.26 11.71 2.49
N ILE A 70 -21.18 10.39 2.73
CA ILE A 70 -22.22 9.64 3.44
C ILE A 70 -22.37 10.16 4.87
N THR A 71 -21.27 10.39 5.58
CA THR A 71 -21.29 10.97 6.93
C THR A 71 -21.92 12.36 6.95
N LEU A 72 -21.62 13.21 5.96
CA LEU A 72 -22.19 14.55 5.85
C LEU A 72 -23.72 14.50 5.65
N ILE A 73 -24.20 13.62 4.76
CA ILE A 73 -25.64 13.44 4.49
C ILE A 73 -26.36 12.89 5.73
N LEU A 74 -25.76 11.93 6.42
CA LEU A 74 -26.33 11.37 7.66
C LEU A 74 -26.45 12.44 8.76
N CYS A 75 -25.41 13.29 8.91
CA CYS A 75 -25.42 14.39 9.87
C CYS A 75 -26.51 15.42 9.54
N LEU A 76 -26.71 15.72 8.25
CA LEU A 76 -27.77 16.63 7.79
C LEU A 76 -29.17 16.06 8.08
N LEU A 77 -29.40 14.76 7.82
CA LEU A 77 -30.65 14.08 8.12
C LEU A 77 -30.98 14.06 9.62
N LEU A 78 -29.96 13.85 10.47
CA LEU A 78 -30.10 13.95 11.93
C LEU A 78 -30.52 15.36 12.35
N LEU A 79 -29.91 16.39 11.76
CA LEU A 79 -30.25 17.78 12.06
C LEU A 79 -31.70 18.10 11.70
N VAL A 80 -32.15 17.71 10.50
CA VAL A 80 -33.55 17.89 10.06
C VAL A 80 -34.54 17.15 10.97
N SER A 81 -34.17 15.96 11.45
CA SER A 81 -35.01 15.16 12.36
C SER A 81 -35.24 15.85 13.71
N ILE A 82 -34.23 16.58 14.21
CA ILE A 82 -34.35 17.38 15.45
C ILE A 82 -35.31 18.55 15.22
N PHE A 83 -35.24 19.24 14.08
CA PHE A 83 -36.14 20.37 13.77
C PHE A 83 -37.60 19.96 13.59
N PHE A 84 -37.87 18.75 13.06
CA PHE A 84 -39.23 18.24 12.86
C PHE A 84 -39.84 17.56 14.11
N GLY A 85 -39.17 17.61 15.26
CA GLY A 85 -39.70 17.05 16.51
C GLY A 85 -39.68 15.53 16.57
N TYR A 86 -38.99 14.85 15.65
CA TYR A 86 -38.72 13.40 15.68
C TYR A 86 -37.61 13.05 16.69
N VAL A 87 -37.72 13.58 17.91
CA VAL A 87 -36.77 13.36 19.01
C VAL A 87 -36.66 11.86 19.32
N THR A 88 -37.75 11.11 19.17
CA THR A 88 -37.80 9.65 19.36
C THR A 88 -37.01 8.89 18.30
N THR A 89 -37.07 9.30 17.03
CA THR A 89 -36.34 8.64 15.93
C THR A 89 -34.86 9.01 15.92
N GLY A 90 -34.51 10.23 16.32
CA GLY A 90 -33.12 10.67 16.51
C GLY A 90 -32.40 9.92 17.63
N LEU A 91 -33.10 9.65 18.75
CA LEU A 91 -32.54 8.89 19.88
C LEU A 91 -32.25 7.42 19.51
N LEU A 92 -33.15 6.80 18.74
CA LEU A 92 -32.96 5.43 18.26
C LEU A 92 -31.76 5.34 17.29
N GLY A 93 -31.59 6.34 16.42
CA GLY A 93 -30.43 6.43 15.51
C GLY A 93 -29.10 6.61 16.26
N LEU A 94 -29.09 7.41 17.32
CA LEU A 94 -27.92 7.62 18.18
C LEU A 94 -27.48 6.33 18.90
N LEU A 95 -28.45 5.52 19.33
CA LEU A 95 -28.22 4.22 19.97
C LEU A 95 -27.55 3.23 19.00
N VAL A 96 -27.99 3.18 17.74
CA VAL A 96 -27.39 2.32 16.71
C VAL A 96 -25.95 2.73 16.39
N ILE A 97 -25.68 4.04 16.27
CA ILE A 97 -24.32 4.57 16.03
C ILE A 97 -23.39 4.24 17.22
N TYR A 98 -23.88 4.40 18.45
CA TYR A 98 -23.13 4.05 19.65
C TYR A 98 -22.75 2.57 19.70
N ILE A 99 -23.68 1.67 19.36
CA ILE A 99 -23.40 0.23 19.25
C ILE A 99 -22.34 -0.02 18.19
N LEU A 100 -22.45 0.57 17.00
CA LEU A 100 -21.52 0.34 15.89
C LEU A 100 -20.09 0.79 16.24
N ILE A 101 -19.93 1.94 16.89
CA ILE A 101 -18.62 2.45 17.36
C ILE A 101 -18.03 1.50 18.40
N ARG A 102 -18.84 1.01 19.34
CA ARG A 102 -18.39 0.11 20.39
C ARG A 102 -17.95 -1.26 19.85
N TYR A 103 -18.65 -1.78 18.84
CA TYR A 103 -18.27 -3.04 18.18
C TYR A 103 -17.11 -2.88 17.21
N SER A 104 -16.90 -1.70 16.61
CA SER A 104 -15.76 -1.44 15.71
C SER A 104 -14.42 -1.23 16.45
N SER A 105 -14.46 -1.04 17.77
CA SER A 105 -13.27 -0.83 18.61
C SER A 105 -12.75 -2.11 19.28
N PHE A 106 -13.34 -3.27 18.94
CA PHE A 106 -12.90 -4.61 19.34
C PHE A 106 -12.26 -5.32 18.15
#